data_AF-A0A9D8PNM6-F1
#
_entry.id   AF-A0A9D8PNM6-F1
#
_cell.length_a   1.000
_cell.length_b   1.000
_cell.length_c   1.000
_cell.angle_alpha   90.00
_cell.angle_beta   90.00
_cell.angle_gamma   90.00
#
_symmetry.space_group_name_H-M   'P 1'
#
loop_
_entity.id
_entity.type
_entity.pdbx_description
1 polymer ?
#
loop_
_entity_poly.entity_id
_entity_poly.type
_entity_poly.pdbx_seq_one_letter_code
_entity_poly.pdbx_strand_id
1 'polypeptide(L)'
;MAKEPKEREETIRRDIIRLMMEGPVTPYDISGELRISEREAVDHLSHALVSAKRKYRVEVTPAFCKSCGFEFSDRKKVKRPSRCPKCKEGRVESARYHIK
;
A
#
# COMPACT_ATOMS: atom_id res chain seq x y z
N MET A 1 23.71 10.49 -17.59
CA MET A 1 23.66 9.03 -17.38
C MET A 1 22.31 8.70 -16.76
N ALA A 2 21.34 8.30 -17.58
CA ALA A 2 20.00 7.95 -17.12
C ALA A 2 20.04 6.52 -16.58
N LYS A 3 20.14 6.38 -15.26
CA LYS A 3 20.04 5.06 -14.63
C LYS A 3 18.63 4.51 -14.86
N GLU A 4 18.61 3.26 -15.28
CA GLU A 4 17.46 2.53 -15.79
C GLU A 4 16.29 2.48 -14.79
N PRO A 5 15.03 2.41 -15.26
CA PRO A 5 13.85 2.35 -14.39
C PRO A 5 13.87 1.17 -13.39
N LYS A 6 14.56 0.07 -13.71
CA LYS A 6 14.62 -1.15 -12.89
C LYS A 6 15.32 -0.99 -11.53
N GLU A 7 16.42 -0.22 -11.46
CA GLU A 7 17.17 -0.04 -10.20
C GLU A 7 16.38 0.78 -9.17
N ARG A 8 15.58 1.75 -9.65
CA ARG A 8 14.70 2.55 -8.78
C ARG A 8 13.61 1.70 -8.13
N GLU A 9 13.00 0.79 -8.89
CA GLU A 9 11.95 -0.08 -8.37
C GLU A 9 12.46 -1.02 -7.27
N GLU A 10 13.66 -1.59 -7.43
CA GLU A 10 14.26 -2.43 -6.38
C GLU A 10 14.58 -1.65 -5.10
N THR A 11 15.02 -0.40 -5.25
CA THR A 11 15.31 0.49 -4.12
C THR A 11 14.02 0.83 -3.36
N ILE A 12 12.98 1.25 -4.07
CA ILE A 12 11.65 1.56 -3.51
C ILE A 12 11.09 0.37 -2.72
N ARG A 13 11.14 -0.84 -3.26
CA ARG A 13 10.65 -2.04 -2.56
C ARG A 13 11.40 -2.29 -1.24
N ARG A 14 12.72 -2.08 -1.22
CA ARG A 14 13.54 -2.25 -0.01
C ARG A 14 13.22 -1.18 1.03
N ASP A 15 13.03 0.07 0.61
CA ASP A 15 12.62 1.15 1.50
C ASP A 15 11.22 0.91 2.08
N ILE A 16 10.27 0.43 1.29
CA ILE A 16 8.93 0.05 1.78
C ILE A 16 9.04 -1.01 2.89
N ILE A 17 9.83 -2.07 2.66
CA ILE A 17 10.02 -3.13 3.67
C ILE A 17 10.65 -2.54 4.94
N ARG A 18 11.62 -1.63 4.80
CA ARG A 18 12.26 -0.95 5.93
C ARG A 18 11.24 -0.14 6.73
N LEU A 19 10.44 0.69 6.06
CA LEU A 19 9.38 1.48 6.68
C LEU A 19 8.38 0.60 7.44
N MET A 20 8.00 -0.55 6.86
CA MET A 20 7.11 -1.52 7.51
C MET A 20 7.73 -2.21 8.73
N MET A 21 9.06 -2.37 8.77
CA MET A 21 9.78 -2.88 9.93
C MET A 21 9.90 -1.82 11.04
N GLU A 22 9.99 -0.55 10.69
CA GLU A 22 10.00 0.56 11.64
C GLU A 22 8.63 0.77 12.30
N GLY A 23 7.54 0.51 11.58
CA GLY A 23 6.19 0.57 12.13
C GLY A 23 5.07 0.35 11.11
N PRO A 24 3.80 0.49 11.53
CA PRO A 24 2.66 0.39 10.63
C PRO A 24 2.63 1.58 9.66
N VAL A 25 2.74 1.30 8.37
CA VAL A 25 2.74 2.31 7.30
C VAL A 25 1.56 2.16 6.36
N THR A 26 1.12 3.28 5.78
CA THR A 26 0.08 3.32 4.74
C THR A 26 0.66 3.63 3.37
N PRO A 27 -0.05 3.35 2.26
CA PRO A 27 0.34 3.80 0.92
C PRO A 27 0.55 5.31 0.81
N TYR A 28 -0.15 6.10 1.65
CA TYR A 28 0.03 7.54 1.70
C TYR A 28 1.37 7.93 2.32
N ASP A 29 1.75 7.29 3.43
CA ASP A 29 3.06 7.50 4.07
C ASP A 29 4.19 7.14 3.09
N ILE A 30 4.07 5.99 2.41
CA ILE A 30 5.04 5.54 1.40
C ILE A 30 5.13 6.53 0.23
N SER A 31 3.99 7.06 -0.23
CA SER A 31 3.96 8.07 -1.29
C SER A 31 4.69 9.35 -0.88
N GLY A 32 4.51 9.79 0.37
CA GLY A 32 5.20 10.96 0.94
C GLY A 32 6.70 10.74 1.11
N GLU A 33 7.09 9.63 1.74
CA GLU A 33 8.49 9.31 2.04
C GLU A 33 9.30 9.04 0.76
N LEU A 34 8.74 8.29 -0.18
CA LEU A 34 9.44 7.93 -1.42
C LEU A 34 9.21 8.93 -2.55
N ARG A 35 8.40 9.98 -2.31
CA ARG A 35 7.99 10.99 -3.31
C ARG A 35 7.50 10.38 -4.63
N ILE A 36 6.81 9.26 -4.54
CA ILE A 36 6.19 8.56 -5.68
C ILE A 36 4.70 8.81 -5.70
N SER A 37 4.07 8.56 -6.85
CA SER A 37 2.62 8.66 -6.95
C SER A 37 1.93 7.62 -6.06
N GLU A 38 0.77 7.93 -5.49
CA GLU A 38 0.00 6.98 -4.64
C GLU A 38 -0.28 5.66 -5.40
N ARG A 39 -0.42 5.74 -6.73
CA ARG A 39 -0.63 4.58 -7.59
C ARG A 39 0.60 3.68 -7.66
N GLU A 40 1.79 4.26 -7.79
CA GLU A 40 3.06 3.51 -7.73
C GLU A 40 3.33 2.99 -6.32
N ALA A 41 3.00 3.77 -5.28
CA ALA A 41 3.14 3.31 -3.90
C ALA A 41 2.32 2.04 -3.65
N VAL A 42 1.07 1.99 -4.11
CA VAL A 42 0.21 0.79 -4.00
C VAL A 42 0.77 -0.38 -4.80
N ASP A 43 1.27 -0.14 -6.01
CA ASP A 43 1.86 -1.17 -6.86
C ASP A 43 3.12 -1.77 -6.19
N HIS A 44 4.10 -0.93 -5.87
CA HIS A 44 5.33 -1.34 -5.21
C HIS A 44 5.11 -1.98 -3.85
N LEU A 45 4.15 -1.49 -3.06
CA LEU A 45 3.77 -2.09 -1.78
C LEU A 45 3.19 -3.49 -1.97
N SER A 46 2.33 -3.70 -2.97
CA SER A 46 1.78 -5.02 -3.27
C SER A 46 2.89 -6.02 -3.60
N HIS A 47 3.88 -5.60 -4.40
CA HIS A 47 5.05 -6.42 -4.71
C HIS A 47 5.95 -6.66 -3.49
N ALA A 48 6.21 -5.62 -2.70
CA ALA A 48 7.00 -5.71 -1.47
C ALA A 48 6.38 -6.69 -0.46
N LEU A 49 5.05 -6.65 -0.30
CA LEU A 49 4.30 -7.57 0.57
C LEU A 49 4.44 -9.03 0.14
N VAL A 50 4.33 -9.31 -1.16
CA VAL A 50 4.47 -10.69 -1.68
C VAL A 50 5.87 -11.23 -1.40
N SER A 51 6.90 -10.40 -1.56
CA SER A 51 8.28 -10.76 -1.26
C SER A 51 8.52 -10.89 0.25
N ALA A 52 8.05 -9.92 1.04
CA ALA A 52 8.21 -9.88 2.48
C ALA A 52 7.51 -11.05 3.17
N LYS A 53 6.30 -11.44 2.74
CA LYS A 53 5.58 -12.61 3.28
C LYS A 53 6.34 -13.93 3.15
N ARG A 54 7.31 -14.02 2.23
CA ARG A 54 8.16 -15.21 2.09
C ARG A 54 9.31 -15.26 3.10
N LYS A 55 9.67 -14.13 3.72
CA LYS A 55 10.83 -13.98 4.59
C LYS A 55 10.50 -13.47 6.00
N TYR A 56 9.39 -12.75 6.17
CA TYR A 56 9.00 -12.03 7.37
C TYR A 56 7.50 -12.21 7.66
N ARG A 57 7.10 -11.95 8.91
CA ARG A 57 5.70 -12.01 9.33
C ARG A 57 5.03 -10.67 9.08
N VAL A 58 4.39 -10.55 7.92
CA VAL A 58 3.66 -9.35 7.54
C VAL A 58 2.24 -9.39 8.13
N GLU A 59 1.88 -8.45 9.01
CA GLU A 59 0.48 -8.23 9.38
C GLU A 59 -0.11 -7.08 8.56
N VAL A 60 -1.30 -7.30 8.00
CA VAL A 60 -1.98 -6.36 7.12
C VAL A 60 -3.32 -6.00 7.74
N THR A 61 -3.48 -4.73 8.09
CA THR A 61 -4.77 -4.18 8.50
C THR A 61 -5.51 -3.73 7.24
N PRO A 62 -6.63 -4.37 6.88
CA PRO A 62 -7.35 -4.06 5.64
C PRO A 62 -7.85 -2.62 5.63
N ALA A 63 -7.90 -2.04 4.44
CA ALA A 63 -8.55 -0.75 4.20
C ALA A 63 -10.05 -0.90 4.46
N PHE A 64 -10.64 0.04 5.19
CA PHE A 64 -12.08 0.05 5.45
C PHE A 64 -12.68 1.43 5.20
N CYS A 65 -13.97 1.45 4.85
CA CYS A 65 -14.69 2.70 4.69
C CYS A 65 -15.09 3.24 6.07
N LYS A 66 -14.56 4.39 6.48
CA LYS A 66 -14.90 5.01 7.78
C LYS A 66 -16.38 5.38 7.89
N SER A 67 -17.04 5.68 6.77
CA SER A 67 -18.44 6.10 6.78
C SER A 67 -19.45 4.96 6.72
N CYS A 68 -19.05 3.75 6.34
CA CYS A 68 -19.99 2.61 6.30
C CYS A 68 -19.43 1.27 6.79
N GLY A 69 -18.22 1.27 7.36
CA GLY A 69 -17.57 0.06 7.89
C GLY A 69 -17.25 -1.00 6.84
N PHE A 70 -17.31 -0.66 5.55
CA PHE A 70 -17.05 -1.63 4.48
C PHE A 70 -15.56 -1.92 4.36
N GLU A 71 -15.13 -3.12 4.76
CA GLU A 71 -13.77 -3.61 4.56
C GLU A 71 -13.55 -4.00 3.09
N PHE A 72 -12.50 -3.45 2.47
CA PHE A 72 -12.14 -3.70 1.08
C PHE A 72 -11.35 -5.00 0.92
N SER A 73 -11.80 -6.08 1.55
CA SER A 73 -11.13 -7.39 1.54
C SER A 73 -11.27 -8.11 0.19
N ASP A 74 -12.26 -7.73 -0.63
CA ASP A 74 -12.76 -8.56 -1.75
C ASP A 74 -12.47 -8.02 -3.16
N ARG A 75 -11.66 -6.95 -3.32
CA ARG A 75 -11.47 -6.35 -4.65
C ARG A 75 -10.19 -6.79 -5.34
N LYS A 76 -10.32 -7.74 -6.26
CA LYS A 76 -9.34 -8.07 -7.33
C LYS A 76 -9.01 -6.91 -8.28
N LYS A 77 -9.63 -5.73 -8.15
CA LYS A 77 -9.43 -4.58 -9.05
C LYS A 77 -8.87 -3.37 -8.29
N VAL A 78 -7.68 -2.92 -8.71
CA VAL A 78 -6.93 -1.75 -8.20
C VAL A 78 -7.57 -0.40 -8.56
N LYS A 79 -8.54 -0.37 -9.48
CA LYS A 79 -9.22 0.89 -9.86
C LYS A 79 -10.14 1.35 -8.72
N ARG A 80 -9.83 2.50 -8.11
CA ARG A 80 -10.76 3.25 -7.26
C ARG A 80 -12.01 3.58 -8.09
N PRO A 81 -13.21 3.06 -7.77
CA PRO A 81 -14.42 3.76 -8.18
C PRO A 81 -14.45 5.08 -7.43
N SER A 82 -14.87 6.16 -8.10
CA SER A 82 -14.96 7.51 -7.51
C SER A 82 -15.89 7.59 -6.30
N ARG A 83 -16.59 6.51 -5.96
CA ARG A 83 -17.60 6.41 -4.89
C ARG A 83 -17.56 5.01 -4.26
N CYS A 84 -17.74 4.95 -2.93
CA CYS A 84 -17.92 3.67 -2.24
C CYS A 84 -19.26 3.02 -2.70
N PRO A 85 -19.31 1.78 -3.18
CA PRO A 85 -20.57 1.20 -3.67
C PRO A 85 -21.62 0.99 -2.57
N LYS A 86 -21.21 0.92 -1.29
CA LYS A 86 -22.16 0.91 -0.17
C LYS A 86 -22.67 2.30 0.20
N CYS A 87 -21.79 3.25 0.47
CA CYS A 87 -22.17 4.55 1.05
C CYS A 87 -21.99 5.76 0.12
N LYS A 88 -21.41 5.58 -1.06
CA LYS A 88 -21.20 6.56 -2.16
C LYS A 88 -20.42 7.85 -1.85
N GLU A 89 -20.29 8.24 -0.59
CA GLU A 89 -19.57 9.44 -0.12
C GLU A 89 -18.49 9.13 0.92
N GLY A 90 -18.43 7.87 1.35
CA GLY A 90 -17.61 7.51 2.50
C GLY A 90 -16.11 7.68 2.29
N ARG A 91 -15.42 8.26 3.28
CA ARG A 91 -13.95 8.37 3.28
C ARG A 91 -13.36 6.98 3.50
N VAL A 92 -12.67 6.47 2.49
CA VAL A 92 -11.96 5.19 2.57
C VAL A 92 -10.67 5.40 3.33
N GLU A 93 -10.50 4.68 4.43
CA GLU A 93 -9.24 4.68 5.17
C GLU A 93 -8.27 3.69 4.52
N SER A 94 -7.02 4.12 4.41
CA SER A 94 -5.95 3.33 3.81
C SER A 94 -5.60 2.11 4.66
N ALA A 95 -5.31 1.00 4.01
CA ALA A 95 -4.78 -0.18 4.68
C ALA A 95 -3.44 0.14 5.35
N ARG A 96 -3.20 -0.45 6.52
CA ARG A 96 -1.92 -0.35 7.22
C ARG A 96 -1.18 -1.65 7.12
N TYR A 97 0.13 -1.56 6.97
CA TYR A 97 0.97 -2.72 6.83
C TYR A 97 2.17 -2.60 7.75
N HIS A 98 2.47 -3.67 8.47
CA HIS A 98 3.66 -3.73 9.31
C HIS A 98 4.31 -5.11 9.21
N ILE A 99 5.61 -5.15 9.45
CA ILE A 99 6.40 -6.36 9.54
C ILE A 99 6.77 -6.58 11.00
N LYS A 100 6.56 -7.80 11.47
CA LYS A 100 6.98 -8.28 12.78
C LYS A 100 8.13 -9.27 12.66
#